data_AF-A0A2A4MTM1-F1
#
_entry.id   AF-A0A2A4MTM1-F1
#
_cell.length_a   1.000
_cell.length_b   1.000
_cell.length_c   1.000
_cell.angle_alpha   90.00
_cell.angle_beta   90.00
_cell.angle_gamma   90.00
#
_symmetry.space_group_name_H-M   'P 1'
#
loop_
_entity.id
_entity.type
_entity.pdbx_description
1 polymer ?
#
loop_
_entity_poly.entity_id
_entity_poly.type
_entity_poly.pdbx_seq_one_letter_code
_entity_poly.pdbx_strand_id
1 'polypeptide(L)'
;ADYSQVELRIMAHLSQDPGLLTAFAEAKDVHRATAADVFSVAEEDVTTSQRRSAKAINFGLIYGMSAFGLAKQLGISRQEAQQYVDLYFEKYPGVLKYMDETKVLADELGYVETLFGRRLYLPDIHAGNGMLRKAAQRTAINAPMQGTAADIIKQAMIDIDHWLTSTDLDAKMVLQVHDELVFEVKQEDLALLQQGVEFRMISAASLDVPLVVDTGVGDNWDEAH
;
A
#
# COMPACT_ATOMS: atom_id res chain seq x y z
N ALA A 1 7.75 9.93 -10.37
CA ALA A 1 8.44 9.01 -9.45
C ALA A 1 7.42 8.47 -8.48
N ASP A 2 7.18 7.16 -8.47
CA ASP A 2 6.04 6.51 -7.80
C ASP A 2 6.51 5.44 -6.83
N TYR A 3 5.93 5.36 -5.63
CA TYR A 3 6.27 4.27 -4.70
C TYR A 3 5.57 2.97 -5.09
N SER A 4 6.34 2.02 -5.61
CA SER A 4 5.80 0.74 -6.05
C SER A 4 5.18 -0.06 -4.90
N GLN A 5 3.85 -0.15 -4.89
CA GLN A 5 3.05 -0.97 -3.97
C GLN A 5 3.29 -0.61 -2.48
N VAL A 6 3.46 0.68 -2.17
CA VAL A 6 3.81 1.15 -0.82
C VAL A 6 2.88 0.63 0.27
N GLU A 7 1.57 0.59 0.01
CA GLU A 7 0.59 0.14 1.00
C GLU A 7 0.72 -1.36 1.34
N LEU A 8 1.07 -2.19 0.35
CA LEU A 8 1.33 -3.61 0.58
C LEU A 8 2.64 -3.82 1.36
N ARG A 9 3.67 -3.01 1.10
CA ARG A 9 4.93 -3.04 1.86
C ARG A 9 4.70 -2.61 3.31
N ILE A 10 3.89 -1.58 3.53
CA ILE A 10 3.46 -1.17 4.87
C ILE A 10 2.65 -2.27 5.54
N MET A 11 1.71 -2.92 4.83
CA MET A 11 0.98 -4.08 5.38
C MET A 11 1.95 -5.18 5.82
N ALA A 12 2.91 -5.57 4.97
CA ALA A 12 3.90 -6.59 5.31
C ALA A 12 4.68 -6.24 6.59
N HIS A 13 5.06 -4.97 6.74
CA HIS A 13 5.72 -4.46 7.94
C HIS A 13 4.80 -4.45 9.17
N LEU A 14 3.57 -3.93 9.06
CA LEU A 14 2.66 -3.86 10.22
C LEU A 14 2.18 -5.24 10.66
N SER A 15 1.94 -6.14 9.71
CA SER A 15 1.45 -7.49 9.98
C SER A 15 2.55 -8.47 10.38
N GLN A 16 3.81 -8.12 10.12
CA GLN A 16 4.97 -9.02 10.27
C GLN A 16 4.72 -10.39 9.63
N ASP A 17 3.99 -10.39 8.51
CA ASP A 17 3.57 -11.64 7.88
C ASP A 17 4.76 -12.24 7.12
N PRO A 18 5.23 -13.45 7.46
CA PRO A 18 6.43 -14.00 6.86
C PRO A 18 6.27 -14.23 5.36
N GLY A 19 5.07 -14.57 4.89
CA GLY A 19 4.78 -14.77 3.47
C GLY A 19 4.91 -13.47 2.67
N LEU A 20 4.36 -12.37 3.18
CA LEU A 20 4.50 -11.05 2.53
C LEU A 20 5.94 -10.52 2.61
N LEU A 21 6.59 -10.63 3.78
CA LEU A 21 7.98 -10.21 3.97
C LEU A 21 8.92 -10.93 2.98
N THR A 22 8.80 -12.26 2.88
CA THR A 22 9.59 -13.06 1.92
C THR A 22 9.26 -12.70 0.47
N ALA A 23 7.97 -12.55 0.12
CA ALA A 23 7.59 -12.19 -1.25
C ALA A 23 8.22 -10.88 -1.71
N PHE A 24 8.25 -9.86 -0.84
CA PHE A 24 8.91 -8.60 -1.18
C PHE A 24 10.44 -8.67 -1.14
N ALA A 25 11.02 -9.41 -0.19
CA ALA A 25 12.47 -9.60 -0.11
C ALA A 25 13.04 -10.30 -1.36
N GLU A 26 12.27 -11.20 -1.96
CA GLU A 26 12.61 -11.91 -3.20
C GLU A 26 12.20 -11.14 -4.47
N ALA A 27 11.74 -9.89 -4.34
CA ALA A 27 11.24 -9.06 -5.44
C ALA A 27 10.15 -9.75 -6.30
N LYS A 28 9.35 -10.63 -5.69
CA LYS A 28 8.24 -11.30 -6.37
C LYS A 28 7.08 -10.35 -6.57
N ASP A 29 6.34 -10.54 -7.66
CA ASP A 29 5.06 -9.88 -7.86
C ASP A 29 4.03 -10.50 -6.89
N VAL A 30 3.74 -9.80 -5.79
CA VAL A 30 2.81 -10.26 -4.74
C VAL A 30 1.43 -10.57 -5.31
N HIS A 31 0.98 -9.84 -6.32
CA HIS A 31 -0.31 -10.11 -6.96
C HIS A 31 -0.28 -11.42 -7.75
N ARG A 32 0.81 -11.70 -8.49
CA ARG A 32 0.98 -12.99 -9.17
C ARG A 32 1.14 -14.13 -8.18
N ALA A 33 1.93 -13.97 -7.13
CA ALA A 33 2.09 -14.97 -6.08
C ALA A 33 0.74 -15.25 -5.38
N THR A 34 -0.06 -14.22 -5.11
CA THR A 34 -1.42 -14.39 -4.57
C THR A 34 -2.32 -15.11 -5.57
N ALA A 35 -2.26 -14.75 -6.86
CA ALA A 35 -3.05 -15.39 -7.91
C ALA A 35 -2.71 -16.88 -8.05
N ALA A 36 -1.42 -17.23 -8.04
CA ALA A 36 -0.96 -18.62 -8.17
C ALA A 36 -1.63 -19.51 -7.12
N ASP A 37 -1.66 -19.06 -5.87
CA ASP A 37 -2.24 -19.85 -4.77
C ASP A 37 -3.77 -19.85 -4.82
N VAL A 38 -4.39 -18.68 -5.02
CA VAL A 38 -5.85 -18.54 -5.06
C VAL A 38 -6.47 -19.32 -6.22
N PHE A 39 -5.81 -19.36 -7.38
CA PHE A 39 -6.27 -20.07 -8.57
C PHE A 39 -5.64 -21.47 -8.71
N SER A 40 -4.77 -21.87 -7.78
CA SER A 40 -4.06 -23.16 -7.80
C SER A 40 -3.35 -23.45 -9.12
N VAL A 41 -2.57 -22.47 -9.61
CA VAL A 41 -1.75 -22.54 -10.83
C VAL A 41 -0.31 -22.16 -10.51
N ALA A 42 0.66 -22.55 -11.35
CA ALA A 42 2.03 -22.08 -11.20
C ALA A 42 2.13 -20.56 -11.41
N GLU A 43 3.07 -19.87 -10.74
CA GLU A 43 3.24 -18.41 -10.88
C GLU A 43 3.49 -17.96 -12.33
N GLU A 44 4.17 -18.80 -13.12
CA GLU A 44 4.42 -18.60 -14.55
C GLU A 44 3.15 -18.70 -15.41
N ASP A 45 2.19 -19.53 -15.00
CA ASP A 45 0.92 -19.76 -15.69
C ASP A 45 -0.16 -18.74 -15.30
N VAL A 46 0.13 -17.84 -14.36
CA VAL A 46 -0.81 -16.78 -13.96
C VAL A 46 -1.06 -15.85 -15.15
N THR A 47 -2.33 -15.83 -15.58
CA THR A 47 -2.83 -14.94 -16.62
C THR A 47 -2.96 -13.50 -16.12
N THR A 48 -2.97 -12.53 -17.04
CA THR A 48 -3.20 -11.11 -16.72
C THR A 48 -4.54 -10.88 -16.01
N SER A 49 -5.58 -11.63 -16.37
CA SER A 49 -6.89 -11.54 -15.72
C SER A 49 -6.85 -12.07 -14.27
N GLN A 50 -6.19 -13.21 -14.03
CA GLN A 50 -5.98 -13.75 -12.68
C GLN A 50 -5.16 -12.79 -11.80
N ARG A 51 -4.07 -12.23 -12.34
CA ARG A 51 -3.28 -11.20 -11.65
C ARG A 51 -4.13 -9.98 -11.27
N ARG A 52 -4.99 -9.50 -12.18
CA ARG A 52 -5.91 -8.38 -11.91
C ARG A 52 -6.92 -8.72 -10.82
N SER A 53 -7.47 -9.94 -10.81
CA SER A 53 -8.35 -10.41 -9.74
C SER A 53 -7.62 -10.49 -8.40
N ALA A 54 -6.40 -11.01 -8.37
CA ALA A 54 -5.58 -11.06 -7.17
C ALA A 54 -5.15 -9.68 -6.66
N LYS A 55 -4.97 -8.69 -7.55
CA LYS A 55 -4.81 -7.28 -7.18
C LYS A 55 -6.06 -6.78 -6.44
N ALA A 56 -7.24 -7.01 -6.99
CA ALA A 56 -8.50 -6.65 -6.34
C ALA A 56 -8.71 -7.36 -4.99
N ILE A 57 -8.31 -8.64 -4.87
CA ILE A 57 -8.31 -9.39 -3.62
C ILE A 57 -7.38 -8.75 -2.60
N ASN A 58 -6.10 -8.57 -2.94
CA ASN A 58 -5.10 -7.97 -2.05
C ASN A 58 -5.57 -6.63 -1.49
N PHE A 59 -5.91 -5.67 -2.37
CA PHE A 59 -6.37 -4.36 -1.92
C PHE A 59 -7.70 -4.45 -1.16
N GLY A 60 -8.65 -5.26 -1.63
CA GLY A 60 -9.92 -5.44 -0.92
C GLY A 60 -9.72 -5.94 0.51
N LEU A 61 -8.97 -7.03 0.68
CA LEU A 61 -8.81 -7.69 1.98
C LEU A 61 -7.96 -6.87 2.95
N ILE A 62 -6.88 -6.26 2.46
CA ILE A 62 -6.06 -5.31 3.23
C ILE A 62 -6.91 -4.15 3.75
N TYR A 63 -7.91 -3.72 2.97
CA TYR A 63 -8.84 -2.67 3.37
C TYR A 63 -10.06 -3.13 4.17
N GLY A 64 -10.06 -4.35 4.68
CA GLY A 64 -11.14 -4.89 5.50
C GLY A 64 -12.44 -5.15 4.73
N MET A 65 -12.35 -5.38 3.41
CA MET A 65 -13.49 -5.78 2.60
C MET A 65 -13.99 -7.16 3.03
N SER A 66 -15.31 -7.31 3.14
CA SER A 66 -15.92 -8.62 3.41
C SER A 66 -15.98 -9.46 2.13
N ALA A 67 -16.14 -10.78 2.28
CA ALA A 67 -16.42 -11.68 1.15
C ALA A 67 -17.60 -11.20 0.28
N PHE A 68 -18.60 -10.55 0.89
CA PHE A 68 -19.71 -9.95 0.15
C PHE A 68 -19.27 -8.79 -0.76
N GLY A 69 -18.41 -7.89 -0.24
CA GLY A 69 -17.85 -6.80 -1.03
C GLY A 69 -16.97 -7.34 -2.17
N LEU A 70 -16.14 -8.34 -1.86
CA LEU A 70 -15.25 -8.97 -2.81
C LEU A 70 -16.03 -9.66 -3.94
N ALA A 71 -17.09 -10.41 -3.60
CA ALA A 71 -17.98 -11.04 -4.59
C ALA A 71 -18.55 -10.03 -5.58
N LYS A 72 -18.99 -8.86 -5.09
CA LYS A 72 -19.53 -7.79 -5.93
C LYS A 72 -18.46 -7.17 -6.84
N GLN A 73 -17.25 -6.97 -6.32
CA GLN A 73 -16.15 -6.38 -7.08
C GLN A 73 -15.61 -7.31 -8.18
N LEU A 74 -15.55 -8.61 -7.89
CA LEU A 74 -15.07 -9.62 -8.83
C LEU A 74 -16.17 -10.16 -9.76
N GLY A 75 -17.45 -9.92 -9.44
CA GLY A 75 -18.58 -10.46 -10.21
C GLY A 75 -18.76 -11.98 -10.04
N ILE A 76 -18.39 -12.53 -8.88
CA ILE A 76 -18.41 -13.97 -8.57
C ILE A 76 -19.45 -14.29 -7.48
N SER A 77 -19.69 -15.57 -7.22
CA SER A 77 -20.57 -15.97 -6.12
C SER A 77 -20.00 -15.61 -4.75
N ARG A 78 -20.86 -15.45 -3.75
CA ARG A 78 -20.42 -15.22 -2.36
C ARG A 78 -19.58 -16.38 -1.81
N GLN A 79 -19.88 -17.60 -2.25
CA GLN A 79 -19.16 -18.80 -1.81
C GLN A 79 -17.74 -18.81 -2.35
N GLU A 80 -17.55 -18.53 -3.64
CA GLU A 80 -16.21 -18.39 -4.24
C GLU A 80 -15.42 -17.25 -3.61
N ALA A 81 -16.05 -16.10 -3.38
CA ALA A 81 -15.37 -14.98 -2.72
C ALA A 81 -14.94 -15.32 -1.29
N GLN A 82 -15.73 -16.10 -0.54
CA GLN A 82 -15.35 -16.57 0.78
C GLN A 82 -14.17 -17.55 0.71
N GLN A 83 -14.16 -18.47 -0.27
CA GLN A 83 -13.01 -19.36 -0.48
C GLN A 83 -11.73 -18.58 -0.76
N TYR A 84 -11.79 -17.50 -1.55
CA TYR A 84 -10.63 -16.64 -1.79
C TYR A 84 -10.16 -15.90 -0.55
N VAL A 85 -11.09 -15.43 0.29
CA VAL A 85 -10.77 -14.83 1.59
C VAL A 85 -10.06 -15.84 2.49
N ASP A 86 -10.58 -17.05 2.57
CA ASP A 86 -10.05 -18.11 3.44
C ASP A 86 -8.63 -18.53 2.98
N LEU A 87 -8.44 -18.78 1.69
CA LEU A 87 -7.13 -19.09 1.09
C LEU A 87 -6.11 -17.96 1.31
N TYR A 88 -6.55 -16.71 1.19
CA TYR A 88 -5.68 -15.56 1.40
C TYR A 88 -5.15 -15.50 2.84
N PHE A 89 -6.02 -15.67 3.83
CA PHE A 89 -5.62 -15.63 5.23
C PHE A 89 -4.94 -16.92 5.71
N GLU A 90 -5.15 -18.05 5.04
CA GLU A 90 -4.33 -19.25 5.22
C GLU A 90 -2.89 -19.01 4.75
N LYS A 91 -2.72 -18.34 3.61
CA LYS A 91 -1.40 -17.97 3.07
C LYS A 91 -0.72 -16.86 3.89
N TYR A 92 -1.47 -15.84 4.30
CA TYR A 92 -0.98 -14.65 4.99
C TYR A 92 -1.63 -14.49 6.38
N PRO A 93 -1.38 -15.42 7.33
CA PRO A 93 -2.03 -15.43 8.64
C PRO A 93 -1.68 -14.21 9.50
N GLY A 94 -0.50 -13.61 9.31
CA GLY A 94 -0.09 -12.39 10.01
C GLY A 94 -0.99 -11.20 9.68
N VAL A 95 -1.51 -11.13 8.45
CA VAL A 95 -2.45 -10.08 8.03
C VAL A 95 -3.75 -10.18 8.82
N LEU A 96 -4.33 -11.38 8.94
CA LEU A 96 -5.55 -11.58 9.72
C LEU A 96 -5.34 -11.21 11.19
N LYS A 97 -4.21 -11.65 11.76
CA LYS A 97 -3.82 -11.32 13.14
C LYS A 97 -3.76 -9.81 13.35
N TYR A 98 -3.05 -9.08 12.48
CA TYR A 98 -2.96 -7.63 12.54
C TYR A 98 -4.34 -6.96 12.47
N MET A 99 -5.21 -7.41 11.56
CA MET A 99 -6.56 -6.85 11.41
C MET A 99 -7.40 -7.04 12.68
N ASP A 100 -7.29 -8.18 13.34
CA ASP A 100 -8.04 -8.46 14.57
C ASP A 100 -7.48 -7.72 15.78
N GLU A 101 -6.15 -7.69 15.94
CA GLU A 101 -5.48 -6.92 17.00
C GLU A 101 -5.76 -5.41 16.88
N THR A 102 -5.75 -4.88 15.65
CA THR A 102 -6.05 -3.46 15.39
C THR A 102 -7.50 -3.10 15.77
N LYS A 103 -8.46 -3.99 15.53
CA LYS A 103 -9.85 -3.78 15.95
C LYS A 103 -9.98 -3.75 17.47
N VAL A 104 -9.28 -4.64 18.16
CA VAL A 104 -9.27 -4.69 19.63
C VAL A 104 -8.66 -3.40 20.19
N LEU A 105 -7.50 -3.00 19.69
CA LEU A 105 -6.83 -1.77 20.12
C LEU A 105 -7.70 -0.51 19.86
N ALA A 106 -8.36 -0.46 18.70
CA ALA A 106 -9.26 0.63 18.36
C ALA A 106 -10.47 0.71 19.29
N ASP A 107 -11.03 -0.43 19.71
CA ASP A 107 -12.10 -0.49 20.70
C ASP A 107 -11.57 -0.06 22.08
N GLU A 108 -10.40 -0.51 22.51
CA GLU A 108 -9.85 -0.14 23.82
C GLU A 108 -9.45 1.34 23.94
N LEU A 109 -8.85 1.92 22.89
CA LEU A 109 -8.27 3.27 22.93
C LEU A 109 -9.17 4.35 22.31
N GLY A 110 -10.12 3.97 21.45
CA GLY A 110 -10.93 4.92 20.68
C GLY A 110 -10.19 5.62 19.53
N TYR A 111 -8.96 5.21 19.21
CA TYR A 111 -8.18 5.71 18.09
C TYR A 111 -7.18 4.65 17.59
N VAL A 112 -6.63 4.90 16.40
CA VAL A 112 -5.49 4.14 15.83
C VAL A 112 -4.36 5.09 15.43
N GLU A 113 -3.14 4.57 15.31
CA GLU A 113 -1.93 5.35 15.01
C GLU A 113 -1.22 4.87 13.74
N THR A 114 -0.56 5.79 13.04
CA THR A 114 0.43 5.46 12.00
C THR A 114 1.76 5.04 12.62
N LEU A 115 2.69 4.52 11.82
CA LEU A 115 4.05 4.19 12.28
C LEU A 115 4.77 5.39 12.92
N PHE A 116 4.41 6.61 12.52
CA PHE A 116 4.98 7.86 13.02
C PHE A 116 4.15 8.51 14.14
N GLY A 117 3.14 7.82 14.65
CA GLY A 117 2.32 8.29 15.78
C GLY A 117 1.20 9.27 15.43
N ARG A 118 0.87 9.47 14.14
CA ARG A 118 -0.33 10.25 13.77
C ARG A 118 -1.57 9.47 14.15
N ARG A 119 -2.49 10.11 14.89
CA ARG A 119 -3.74 9.50 15.35
C ARG A 119 -4.91 9.73 14.41
N LEU A 120 -5.78 8.74 14.31
CA LEU A 120 -7.16 8.89 13.84
C LEU A 120 -8.12 8.41 14.94
N TYR A 121 -8.91 9.33 15.48
CA TYR A 121 -9.97 9.04 16.45
C TYR A 121 -11.20 8.45 15.78
N LEU A 122 -11.81 7.45 16.41
CA LEU A 122 -12.90 6.64 15.86
C LEU A 122 -14.16 6.79 16.74
N PRO A 123 -14.92 7.89 16.60
CA PRO A 123 -16.06 8.17 17.49
C PRO A 123 -17.16 7.09 17.43
N ASP A 124 -17.28 6.40 16.30
CA ASP A 124 -18.28 5.35 16.08
C ASP A 124 -17.81 3.94 16.44
N ILE A 125 -16.60 3.77 17.01
CA ILE A 125 -16.09 2.43 17.35
C ILE A 125 -16.96 1.71 18.40
N HIS A 126 -17.62 2.47 19.27
CA HIS A 126 -18.57 1.97 20.26
C HIS A 126 -20.04 2.22 19.90
N ALA A 127 -20.32 2.56 18.63
CA ALA A 127 -21.69 2.85 18.22
C ALA A 127 -22.61 1.64 18.48
N GLY A 128 -23.78 1.90 19.08
CA GLY A 128 -24.82 0.88 19.23
C GLY A 128 -25.35 0.38 17.88
N ASN A 129 -25.28 1.22 16.85
CA ASN A 129 -25.57 0.84 15.47
C ASN A 129 -24.43 -0.02 14.89
N GLY A 130 -24.73 -1.29 14.63
CA GLY A 130 -23.74 -2.25 14.10
C GLY A 130 -23.17 -1.90 12.73
N MET A 131 -23.88 -1.14 11.89
CA MET A 131 -23.33 -0.68 10.61
C MET A 131 -22.25 0.40 10.79
N LEU A 132 -22.51 1.36 11.68
CA LEU A 132 -21.54 2.41 12.02
C LEU A 132 -20.30 1.80 12.68
N ARG A 133 -20.50 0.91 13.65
CA ARG A 133 -19.40 0.20 14.31
C ARG A 133 -18.53 -0.58 13.32
N LYS A 134 -19.14 -1.35 12.40
CA LYS A 134 -18.39 -2.07 11.36
C LYS A 134 -17.66 -1.13 10.40
N ALA A 135 -18.20 0.05 10.12
CA ALA A 135 -17.51 1.06 9.32
C ALA A 135 -16.28 1.60 10.06
N ALA A 136 -16.43 1.96 11.34
CA ALA A 136 -15.32 2.40 12.19
C ALA A 136 -14.22 1.33 12.31
N GLN A 137 -14.58 0.05 12.44
CA GLN A 137 -13.62 -1.05 12.45
C GLN A 137 -12.84 -1.19 11.13
N ARG A 138 -13.48 -0.98 9.97
CA ARG A 138 -12.75 -0.94 8.68
C ARG A 138 -11.83 0.26 8.61
N THR A 139 -12.30 1.43 9.04
CA THR A 139 -11.45 2.63 9.13
C THR A 139 -10.25 2.41 10.05
N ALA A 140 -10.42 1.70 11.17
CA ALA A 140 -9.35 1.37 12.11
C ALA A 140 -8.23 0.55 11.45
N ILE A 141 -8.58 -0.42 10.59
CA ILE A 141 -7.60 -1.25 9.88
C ILE A 141 -6.87 -0.44 8.81
N ASN A 142 -7.60 0.43 8.10
CA ASN A 142 -7.10 1.11 6.91
C ASN A 142 -6.23 2.32 7.24
N ALA A 143 -6.60 3.05 8.29
CA ALA A 143 -5.98 4.33 8.63
C ALA A 143 -4.49 4.24 8.99
N PRO A 144 -4.00 3.22 9.73
CA PRO A 144 -2.58 3.05 9.98
C PRO A 144 -1.78 2.90 8.68
N MET A 145 -2.27 2.13 7.70
CA MET A 145 -1.57 1.92 6.43
C MET A 145 -1.56 3.17 5.56
N GLN A 146 -2.74 3.72 5.27
CA GLN A 146 -2.87 4.91 4.42
C GLN A 146 -2.21 6.13 5.07
N GLY A 147 -2.37 6.28 6.38
CA GLY A 147 -1.74 7.35 7.14
C GLY A 147 -0.22 7.22 7.15
N THR A 148 0.31 6.01 7.28
CA THR A 148 1.77 5.77 7.19
C THR A 148 2.27 6.08 5.78
N ALA A 149 1.59 5.65 4.71
CA ALA A 149 1.97 6.01 3.34
C ALA A 149 1.98 7.54 3.14
N ALA A 150 0.96 8.22 3.66
CA ALA A 150 0.88 9.68 3.64
C ALA A 150 1.98 10.36 4.47
N ASP A 151 2.48 9.72 5.53
CA ASP A 151 3.59 10.24 6.32
C ASP A 151 4.93 10.08 5.59
N ILE A 152 5.16 8.90 4.99
CA ILE A 152 6.35 8.60 4.20
C ILE A 152 6.49 9.57 3.03
N ILE A 153 5.44 9.76 2.23
CA ILE A 153 5.52 10.66 1.07
C ILE A 153 5.77 12.11 1.49
N LYS A 154 5.18 12.57 2.60
CA LYS A 154 5.44 13.92 3.12
C LYS A 154 6.88 14.09 3.61
N GLN A 155 7.44 13.08 4.26
CA GLN A 155 8.86 13.12 4.67
C GLN A 155 9.77 13.17 3.44
N ALA A 156 9.49 12.37 2.41
CA ALA A 156 10.22 12.42 1.14
C ALA A 156 10.13 13.79 0.47
N MET A 157 8.93 14.38 0.42
CA MET A 157 8.71 15.72 -0.16
C MET A 157 9.56 16.78 0.54
N ILE A 158 9.59 16.78 1.88
CA ILE A 158 10.36 17.75 2.66
C ILE A 158 11.87 17.60 2.41
N ASP A 159 12.38 16.36 2.39
CA ASP A 159 13.81 16.11 2.10
C ASP A 159 14.17 16.53 0.68
N ILE A 160 13.35 16.17 -0.30
CA ILE A 160 13.57 16.55 -1.71
C ILE A 160 13.54 18.07 -1.89
N ASP A 161 12.58 18.77 -1.26
CA ASP A 161 12.51 20.24 -1.32
C ASP A 161 13.76 20.91 -0.73
N HIS A 162 14.20 20.48 0.47
CA HIS A 162 15.44 20.96 1.07
C HIS A 162 16.67 20.65 0.21
N TRP A 163 16.70 19.50 -0.45
CA TRP A 163 17.82 19.15 -1.32
C TRP A 163 17.83 19.99 -2.60
N LEU A 164 16.69 20.14 -3.28
CA LEU A 164 16.58 20.96 -4.49
C LEU A 164 17.01 22.40 -4.19
N THR A 165 16.56 22.97 -3.08
CA THR A 165 16.98 24.33 -2.65
C THR A 165 18.46 24.46 -2.28
N SER A 166 19.16 23.35 -2.04
CA SER A 166 20.59 23.32 -1.72
C SER A 166 21.51 23.04 -2.92
N THR A 167 20.94 22.84 -4.11
CA THR A 167 21.66 22.51 -5.34
C THR A 167 21.33 23.51 -6.44
N ASP A 168 22.15 23.56 -7.49
CA ASP A 168 21.90 24.41 -8.66
C ASP A 168 21.06 23.69 -9.75
N LEU A 169 20.38 22.59 -9.40
CA LEU A 169 19.56 21.83 -10.35
C LEU A 169 18.37 22.67 -10.83
N ASP A 170 18.19 22.76 -12.14
CA ASP A 170 17.03 23.40 -12.76
C ASP A 170 15.88 22.38 -12.81
N ALA A 171 15.29 22.13 -11.64
CA ALA A 171 14.21 21.17 -11.44
C ALA A 171 13.18 21.71 -10.44
N LYS A 172 11.93 21.28 -10.60
CA LYS A 172 10.83 21.67 -9.73
C LYS A 172 9.89 20.51 -9.49
N MET A 173 9.56 20.24 -8.23
CA MET A 173 8.43 19.38 -7.88
C MET A 173 7.13 20.13 -8.16
N VAL A 174 6.31 19.62 -9.07
CA VAL A 174 5.10 20.32 -9.56
C VAL A 174 3.81 19.77 -8.96
N LEU A 175 3.72 18.45 -8.74
CA LEU A 175 2.53 17.79 -8.25
C LEU A 175 2.88 16.64 -7.30
N GLN A 176 1.92 16.34 -6.43
CA GLN A 176 1.85 15.09 -5.69
C GLN A 176 0.45 14.51 -5.91
N VAL A 177 0.40 13.25 -6.35
CA VAL A 177 -0.86 12.53 -6.62
C VAL A 177 -0.69 11.08 -6.16
N HIS A 178 -1.56 10.60 -5.28
CA HIS A 178 -1.42 9.25 -4.68
C HIS A 178 -0.04 9.02 -4.05
N ASP A 179 0.71 8.05 -4.54
CA ASP A 179 2.08 7.67 -4.17
C ASP A 179 3.16 8.29 -5.09
N GLU A 180 2.74 9.14 -6.02
CA GLU A 180 3.58 9.73 -7.06
C GLU A 180 3.96 11.20 -6.76
N LEU A 181 5.23 11.52 -7.02
CA LEU A 181 5.77 12.88 -7.14
C LEU A 181 6.15 13.17 -8.59
N VAL A 182 5.64 14.29 -9.12
CA VAL A 182 5.87 14.74 -10.50
C VAL A 182 6.81 15.94 -10.51
N PHE A 183 7.75 15.95 -11.44
CA PHE A 183 8.77 16.98 -11.56
C PHE A 183 8.84 17.52 -12.99
N GLU A 184 9.13 18.81 -13.11
CA GLU A 184 9.68 19.41 -14.33
C GLU A 184 11.19 19.56 -14.13
N VAL A 185 11.98 19.27 -15.17
CA VAL A 185 13.44 19.27 -15.07
C VAL A 185 14.09 19.64 -16.40
N LYS A 186 15.17 20.41 -16.34
CA LYS A 186 16.02 20.66 -17.49
C LYS A 186 16.75 19.38 -17.88
N GLN A 187 16.77 19.06 -19.17
CA GLN A 187 17.26 17.77 -19.67
C GLN A 187 18.69 17.41 -19.20
N GLU A 188 19.57 18.40 -19.03
CA GLU A 188 20.94 18.20 -18.54
C GLU A 188 21.01 17.75 -17.07
N ASP A 189 20.00 18.07 -16.27
CA ASP A 189 19.92 17.77 -14.83
C ASP A 189 19.10 16.51 -14.53
N LEU A 190 18.44 15.93 -15.54
CA LEU A 190 17.52 14.80 -15.39
C LEU A 190 18.13 13.63 -14.61
N ALA A 191 19.35 13.20 -14.97
CA ALA A 191 19.98 12.04 -14.35
C ALA A 191 20.29 12.28 -12.86
N LEU A 192 20.72 13.49 -12.50
CA LEU A 192 20.99 13.87 -11.11
C LEU A 192 19.69 14.00 -10.32
N LEU A 193 18.65 14.58 -10.93
CA LEU A 193 17.33 14.66 -10.33
C LEU A 193 16.81 13.25 -10.00
N GLN A 194 16.81 12.36 -10.98
CA GLN A 194 16.26 11.01 -10.84
C GLN A 194 16.94 10.23 -9.70
N GLN A 195 18.27 10.19 -9.67
CA GLN A 195 19.02 9.52 -8.60
C GLN A 195 18.77 10.14 -7.23
N GLY A 196 18.71 11.48 -7.15
CA GLY A 196 18.53 12.17 -5.89
C GLY A 196 17.11 12.07 -5.33
N VAL A 197 16.09 12.04 -6.20
CA VAL A 197 14.69 11.79 -5.84
C VAL A 197 14.51 10.34 -5.39
N GLU A 198 15.00 9.38 -6.17
CA GLU A 198 14.90 7.95 -5.85
C GLU A 198 15.52 7.64 -4.48
N PHE A 199 16.75 8.12 -4.23
CA PHE A 199 17.43 7.94 -2.95
C PHE A 199 16.61 8.47 -1.76
N ARG A 200 16.04 9.68 -1.88
CA ARG A 200 15.28 10.34 -0.81
C ARG A 200 13.94 9.69 -0.56
N MET A 201 13.26 9.26 -1.62
CA MET A 201 12.03 8.50 -1.49
C MET A 201 12.29 7.15 -0.81
N ILE A 202 13.27 6.37 -1.26
CA ILE A 202 13.59 5.07 -0.65
C ILE A 202 14.03 5.21 0.81
N SER A 203 14.74 6.28 1.16
CA SER A 203 15.22 6.54 2.53
C SER A 203 14.23 7.25 3.45
N ALA A 204 13.05 7.64 2.94
CA ALA A 204 12.06 8.38 3.72
C ALA A 204 11.51 7.61 4.93
N ALA A 205 11.62 6.28 4.94
CA ALA A 205 11.29 5.48 6.11
C ALA A 205 12.09 4.19 6.17
N SER A 206 12.27 3.67 7.38
CA SER A 206 12.81 2.33 7.60
C SER A 206 11.64 1.37 7.85
N LEU A 207 11.39 0.50 6.88
CA LEU A 207 10.46 -0.62 6.98
C LEU A 207 11.26 -1.92 6.90
N ASP A 208 10.70 -3.02 7.39
CA ASP A 208 11.33 -4.36 7.25
C ASP A 208 11.40 -4.84 5.80
N VAL A 209 10.60 -4.22 4.93
CA VAL A 209 10.59 -4.41 3.49
C VAL A 209 11.11 -3.13 2.82
N PRO A 210 12.09 -3.21 1.88
CA PRO A 210 12.60 -2.00 1.24
C PRO A 210 11.49 -1.24 0.51
N LEU A 211 11.50 0.08 0.60
CA LEU A 211 10.73 0.92 -0.31
C LEU A 211 11.35 0.83 -1.71
N VAL A 212 10.51 0.86 -2.74
CA VAL A 212 10.92 0.84 -4.14
C VAL A 212 10.23 1.99 -4.84
N VAL A 213 10.95 2.64 -5.75
CA VAL A 213 10.47 3.80 -6.48
C VAL A 213 10.66 3.54 -7.97
N ASP A 214 9.59 3.61 -8.73
CA ASP A 214 9.63 3.57 -10.18
C ASP A 214 9.68 5.00 -10.73
N THR A 215 10.51 5.21 -11.75
CA THR A 215 10.70 6.53 -12.38
C THR A 215 10.51 6.41 -13.89
N GLY A 216 9.54 7.14 -14.44
CA GLY A 216 9.39 7.38 -15.87
C GLY A 216 9.72 8.82 -16.25
N VAL A 217 9.97 9.03 -17.54
CA VAL A 217 10.35 10.33 -18.13
C VAL A 217 9.65 10.46 -19.48
N GLY A 218 9.06 11.62 -19.75
CA GLY A 218 8.37 11.89 -21.00
C GLY A 218 8.12 13.39 -21.19
N ASP A 219 7.64 13.77 -22.38
CA ASP A 219 7.34 15.17 -22.71
C ASP A 219 6.03 15.65 -22.07
N ASN A 220 5.23 14.72 -21.55
CA ASN A 220 4.01 14.96 -20.81
C ASN A 220 3.80 13.86 -19.75
N TRP A 221 2.81 14.07 -18.87
CA TRP A 221 2.58 13.16 -17.74
C TRP A 221 2.19 11.73 -18.16
N ASP A 222 1.46 11.55 -19.26
CA ASP A 222 1.05 10.22 -19.76
C ASP A 222 2.25 9.41 -20.25
N GLU A 223 3.25 10.06 -20.85
CA GLU A 223 4.50 9.40 -21.27
C GLU A 223 5.44 9.08 -20.11
N ALA A 224 5.38 9.88 -19.03
CA ALA A 224 6.23 9.74 -17.86
C ALA A 224 5.67 8.76 -16.81
N HIS A 225 4.41 8.37 -16.92
CA HIS A 225 3.69 7.44 -16.03
C HIS A 225 3.73 6.01 -16.57
#